data_AF-A0A3B5KLE7-F1
#
_entry.id   AF-A0A3B5KLE7-F1
#
_cell.length_a   1.000
_cell.length_b   1.000
_cell.length_c   1.000
_cell.angle_alpha   90.00
_cell.angle_beta   90.00
_cell.angle_gamma   90.00
#
_symmetry.space_group_name_H-M   'P 1'
#
loop_
_entity.id
_entity.type
_entity.pdbx_description
1 polymer ?
#
loop_
_entity_poly.entity_id
_entity_poly.type
_entity_poly.pdbx_seq_one_letter_code
_entity_poly.pdbx_strand_id
1 'polypeptide(L)'
;MSLDGDASSVIENPAASGQSLSLDETAGVPGTKGEPGWLKGIPSVSHVKLLLRPSFSHTPVGLGDIKETPFCNVTEDVSPSEPKKVFYRISPENSLLEIQLGKLPAWLPVCYERWNSSLGTLVCRQLGYLRLTKHKGVNLTDIGPNYTDGFVQITPEHNSNLENIWQLRGSCVTGKVIALQCFECGTRAKLPRIIGGVEATLGRWPWQVSLYYSNRHTCGGSIINSQWVVTAAHCVHNYRLPQVSSWVVYAGIVTRGSAKVAEHTGYAVEKIIYNKDYNHRSHDGDIALMKLRTPLNFSDTIRPVCLPQYDYDPPGGTQCWISGWGYTQPEGAHSPDTLKEAPVPIISTKRCNSSCMYNGEITSRMLCAGYTEGKVDACQGDSGGPLVCQDENVWRLVGVVSWGSGCAEPNHPGVYTKVAEFLGWIYDMIEVNCLSCAHECRRHFRCERTEMTEAVCSACRATEEGPGSPKGSDGCF
;
A
#
# COMPACT_ATOMS: atom_id res chain seq x y z
N MET A 1 -60.87 39.25 10.86
CA MET A 1 -61.66 38.01 10.79
C MET A 1 -60.65 36.86 10.93
N SER A 2 -60.41 36.27 12.10
CA SER A 2 -61.21 36.26 13.36
C SER A 2 -62.58 35.59 13.14
N LEU A 3 -63.06 34.59 13.88
CA LEU A 3 -62.60 33.88 15.11
C LEU A 3 -62.98 32.36 14.95
N ASP A 4 -62.53 31.36 15.70
CA ASP A 4 -61.59 31.22 16.85
C ASP A 4 -60.95 29.78 16.78
N GLY A 5 -60.29 29.09 17.74
CA GLY A 5 -60.05 29.20 19.19
C GLY A 5 -60.48 27.88 19.91
N ASP A 6 -60.05 27.50 21.13
CA ASP A 6 -59.07 28.04 22.08
C ASP A 6 -58.81 27.01 23.23
N ALA A 7 -57.99 27.37 24.24
CA ALA A 7 -57.64 26.71 25.51
C ALA A 7 -56.58 25.57 25.46
N SER A 8 -55.48 25.55 26.24
CA SER A 8 -55.13 25.98 27.62
C SER A 8 -55.33 24.89 28.69
N SER A 9 -54.49 24.71 29.74
CA SER A 9 -53.16 25.29 30.10
C SER A 9 -52.55 24.54 31.32
N VAL A 10 -51.55 25.13 32.02
CA VAL A 10 -50.96 24.70 33.33
C VAL A 10 -50.02 23.48 33.23
N ILE A 11 -48.69 23.52 33.45
CA ILE A 11 -47.77 24.21 34.40
C ILE A 11 -47.76 23.59 35.81
N GLU A 12 -46.72 22.82 36.16
CA GLU A 12 -46.02 22.98 37.44
C GLU A 12 -44.62 22.34 37.45
N ASN A 13 -43.75 22.89 38.31
CA ASN A 13 -42.38 22.45 38.59
C ASN A 13 -42.13 22.75 40.08
N PRO A 14 -41.60 21.81 40.87
CA PRO A 14 -40.56 22.21 41.83
C PRO A 14 -39.39 21.21 41.92
N ALA A 15 -38.29 21.64 42.55
CA ALA A 15 -37.00 20.95 42.55
C ALA A 15 -36.56 20.43 43.93
N ALA A 16 -35.79 19.33 43.93
CA ALA A 16 -34.91 18.82 45.00
C ALA A 16 -34.15 17.58 44.45
N SER A 17 -32.99 17.13 44.92
CA SER A 17 -31.88 17.74 45.69
C SER A 17 -30.74 16.69 45.76
N GLY A 18 -29.46 17.07 45.63
CA GLY A 18 -28.37 16.09 45.76
C GLY A 18 -26.94 16.67 45.71
N GLN A 19 -26.18 16.46 46.79
CA GLN A 19 -24.75 16.80 46.94
C GLN A 19 -23.88 15.82 46.12
N SER A 20 -22.75 16.17 45.48
CA SER A 20 -21.60 17.02 45.84
C SER A 20 -20.66 16.41 46.89
N LEU A 21 -19.54 15.82 46.45
CA LEU A 21 -18.40 15.47 47.30
C LEU A 21 -17.09 15.73 46.54
N SER A 22 -16.26 16.58 47.12
CA SER A 22 -14.88 16.88 46.72
C SER A 22 -13.95 16.56 47.89
N LEU A 23 -12.73 16.10 47.63
CA LEU A 23 -11.65 15.99 48.61
C LEU A 23 -10.29 16.35 47.98
N ASP A 24 -9.37 16.75 48.84
CA ASP A 24 -8.37 17.77 48.52
C ASP A 24 -7.04 17.31 47.88
N GLU A 25 -6.30 18.32 47.40
CA GLU A 25 -4.89 18.24 47.04
C GLU A 25 -3.99 17.90 48.23
N THR A 26 -2.86 17.24 47.96
CA THR A 26 -1.62 17.44 48.71
C THR A 26 -0.44 17.50 47.74
N ALA A 27 0.48 18.44 47.95
CA ALA A 27 1.55 18.75 46.99
C ALA A 27 2.88 18.06 47.32
N GLY A 28 3.63 17.70 46.27
CA GLY A 28 5.01 17.20 46.34
C GLY A 28 5.77 17.57 45.06
N VAL A 29 7.06 17.93 45.19
CA VAL A 29 7.83 18.62 44.13
C VAL A 29 8.92 17.68 43.53
N PRO A 30 9.76 18.09 42.56
CA PRO A 30 9.67 17.63 41.17
C PRO A 30 10.69 16.55 40.76
N GLY A 31 10.38 15.75 39.73
CA GLY A 31 11.25 14.65 39.27
C GLY A 31 11.32 14.43 37.75
N THR A 32 12.32 15.04 37.10
CA THR A 32 12.95 14.63 35.82
C THR A 32 12.13 14.54 34.51
N LYS A 33 12.81 14.80 33.39
CA LYS A 33 12.23 14.86 32.03
C LYS A 33 11.76 13.48 31.54
N GLY A 34 10.54 13.40 30.99
CA GLY A 34 10.03 12.17 30.36
C GLY A 34 10.49 11.99 28.91
N GLU A 35 10.78 10.75 28.52
CA GLU A 35 11.00 10.33 27.13
C GLU A 35 9.69 10.23 26.32
N PRO A 36 9.73 10.42 24.98
CA PRO A 36 8.54 10.34 24.13
C PRO A 36 7.96 8.91 24.09
N GLY A 37 6.69 8.78 24.48
CA GLY A 37 6.04 7.51 24.87
C GLY A 37 5.73 6.47 23.79
N TRP A 38 6.46 6.41 22.67
CA TRP A 38 6.23 5.38 21.63
C TRP A 38 6.88 4.01 21.93
N LEU A 39 7.67 3.92 23.02
CA LEU A 39 8.34 2.69 23.48
C LEU A 39 7.76 2.12 24.79
N LYS A 40 6.57 2.57 25.24
CA LYS A 40 5.97 2.15 26.51
C LYS A 40 4.77 1.23 26.30
N GLY A 41 4.98 -0.09 26.46
CA GLY A 41 3.91 -1.08 26.35
C GLY A 41 4.35 -2.54 26.47
N ILE A 42 5.03 -2.92 27.57
CA ILE A 42 5.51 -4.29 27.79
C ILE A 42 4.71 -4.97 28.92
N PRO A 43 3.85 -5.96 28.62
CA PRO A 43 3.29 -6.88 29.62
C PRO A 43 4.28 -8.02 29.92
N SER A 44 4.35 -8.47 31.17
CA SER A 44 5.18 -9.62 31.56
C SER A 44 4.53 -10.96 31.14
N VAL A 45 5.33 -11.88 30.61
CA VAL A 45 4.86 -13.19 30.13
C VAL A 45 4.39 -14.07 31.29
N SER A 46 3.16 -14.58 31.20
CA SER A 46 2.61 -15.59 32.11
C SER A 46 2.36 -16.90 31.36
N HIS A 47 2.64 -18.03 32.01
CA HIS A 47 2.69 -19.34 31.35
C HIS A 47 1.32 -19.87 30.95
N VAL A 48 1.18 -20.35 29.71
CA VAL A 48 0.03 -21.15 29.24
C VAL A 48 0.49 -22.58 28.98
N LYS A 49 -0.15 -23.57 29.61
CA LYS A 49 0.17 -24.99 29.41
C LYS A 49 -0.35 -25.49 28.06
N LEU A 50 0.53 -26.11 27.28
CA LEU A 50 0.14 -26.91 26.12
C LEU A 50 -0.64 -28.16 26.59
N LEU A 51 -1.83 -28.39 26.04
CA LEU A 51 -2.64 -29.59 26.30
C LEU A 51 -2.97 -30.30 24.98
N LEU A 52 -2.20 -31.35 24.68
CA LEU A 52 -2.47 -32.30 23.61
C LEU A 52 -3.57 -33.29 24.04
N ARG A 53 -4.57 -33.52 23.18
CA ARG A 53 -5.55 -34.64 23.22
C ARG A 53 -6.24 -34.78 21.84
N PRO A 54 -6.84 -35.93 21.52
CA PRO A 54 -6.15 -36.84 20.60
C PRO A 54 -6.88 -37.09 19.28
N SER A 55 -6.19 -37.76 18.36
CA SER A 55 -6.69 -38.28 17.10
C SER A 55 -7.94 -39.16 17.28
N PHE A 56 -8.95 -38.96 16.44
CA PHE A 56 -10.06 -39.90 16.25
C PHE A 56 -10.14 -40.32 14.78
N SER A 57 -10.17 -41.63 14.54
CA SER A 57 -10.27 -42.23 13.22
C SER A 57 -11.69 -42.70 12.96
N HIS A 58 -12.34 -42.17 11.93
CA HIS A 58 -13.59 -42.71 11.40
C HIS A 58 -13.57 -42.77 9.87
N THR A 59 -13.73 -43.97 9.34
CA THR A 59 -14.07 -44.22 7.94
C THR A 59 -15.59 -44.30 7.77
N PRO A 60 -16.10 -43.84 6.62
CA PRO A 60 -17.30 -44.42 6.01
C PRO A 60 -16.97 -45.05 4.66
N VAL A 61 -17.82 -46.00 4.23
CA VAL A 61 -17.76 -46.65 2.90
C VAL A 61 -19.11 -46.48 2.22
N GLY A 62 -19.12 -46.17 0.92
CA GLY A 62 -20.25 -46.54 0.05
C GLY A 62 -20.85 -45.46 -0.86
N LEU A 63 -20.38 -45.45 -2.11
CA LEU A 63 -21.17 -45.39 -3.35
C LEU A 63 -21.99 -44.13 -3.71
N GLY A 64 -21.80 -43.64 -4.95
CA GLY A 64 -22.66 -42.65 -5.61
C GLY A 64 -21.98 -41.99 -6.81
N ASP A 65 -22.36 -42.36 -8.03
CA ASP A 65 -21.73 -41.86 -9.27
C ASP A 65 -22.01 -40.37 -9.54
N ILE A 66 -20.95 -39.59 -9.76
CA ILE A 66 -20.99 -38.30 -10.45
C ILE A 66 -19.84 -38.25 -11.45
N LYS A 67 -20.11 -37.84 -12.70
CA LYS A 67 -19.07 -37.66 -13.72
C LYS A 67 -18.17 -36.48 -13.37
N GLU A 68 -16.92 -36.75 -13.03
CA GLU A 68 -15.90 -35.70 -12.94
C GLU A 68 -15.54 -35.16 -14.33
N THR A 69 -15.52 -33.84 -14.47
CA THR A 69 -14.83 -33.15 -15.57
C THR A 69 -13.34 -33.04 -15.23
N PRO A 70 -12.43 -33.09 -16.23
CA PRO A 70 -11.00 -33.23 -15.95
C PRO A 70 -10.37 -31.97 -15.34
N PHE A 71 -10.09 -32.01 -14.05
CA PHE A 71 -9.33 -30.96 -13.35
C PHE A 71 -7.83 -31.02 -13.72
N CYS A 72 -7.24 -29.85 -13.99
CA CYS A 72 -5.85 -29.74 -14.43
C CYS A 72 -4.86 -29.84 -13.24
N ASN A 73 -4.16 -30.97 -13.12
CA ASN A 73 -3.00 -31.14 -12.25
C ASN A 73 -1.70 -31.15 -13.06
N VAL A 74 -0.75 -30.27 -12.73
CA VAL A 74 0.61 -30.28 -13.31
C VAL A 74 1.64 -29.90 -12.24
N THR A 75 2.46 -30.86 -11.80
CA THR A 75 3.51 -30.69 -10.78
C THR A 75 4.59 -29.67 -11.19
N GLU A 76 5.30 -29.15 -10.20
CA GLU A 76 6.35 -28.14 -10.37
C GLU A 76 7.74 -28.78 -10.31
N ASP A 77 8.59 -28.44 -11.28
CA ASP A 77 10.02 -28.73 -11.26
C ASP A 77 10.79 -27.42 -11.16
N VAL A 78 11.77 -27.36 -10.26
CA VAL A 78 12.63 -26.18 -10.03
C VAL A 78 14.09 -26.59 -10.22
N SER A 79 14.80 -25.94 -11.14
CA SER A 79 16.23 -26.13 -11.35
C SER A 79 17.05 -24.93 -10.83
N PRO A 80 18.29 -25.11 -10.30
CA PRO A 80 18.91 -24.10 -9.46
C PRO A 80 20.12 -23.38 -10.09
N SER A 81 20.14 -22.05 -9.97
CA SER A 81 21.37 -21.25 -9.81
C SER A 81 21.04 -19.92 -9.11
N GLU A 82 20.57 -20.01 -7.86
CA GLU A 82 20.17 -18.81 -7.09
C GLU A 82 21.35 -17.86 -6.81
N PRO A 83 21.17 -16.53 -6.94
CA PRO A 83 22.12 -15.53 -6.46
C PRO A 83 22.20 -15.51 -4.92
N LYS A 84 23.02 -14.61 -4.35
CA LYS A 84 23.07 -14.34 -2.90
C LYS A 84 21.76 -13.70 -2.41
N LYS A 85 20.72 -14.51 -2.26
CA LYS A 85 19.40 -14.10 -1.76
C LYS A 85 19.52 -13.48 -0.36
N VAL A 86 18.98 -12.29 -0.18
CA VAL A 86 18.93 -11.59 1.11
C VAL A 86 17.48 -11.26 1.42
N PHE A 87 17.00 -11.71 2.58
CA PHE A 87 15.67 -11.38 3.08
C PHE A 87 15.77 -10.35 4.20
N TYR A 88 14.76 -9.48 4.28
CA TYR A 88 14.69 -8.37 5.21
C TYR A 88 13.37 -8.49 5.97
N ARG A 89 13.35 -8.11 7.25
CA ARG A 89 12.11 -7.84 7.99
C ARG A 89 12.34 -6.76 9.04
N ILE A 90 11.25 -6.08 9.42
CA ILE A 90 11.22 -5.23 10.61
C ILE A 90 10.49 -6.03 11.68
N SER A 91 11.13 -6.27 12.82
CA SER A 91 10.47 -6.98 13.92
C SER A 91 9.29 -6.16 14.45
N PRO A 92 8.07 -6.73 14.54
CA PRO A 92 6.88 -6.01 14.98
C PRO A 92 6.92 -5.69 16.49
N GLU A 93 7.77 -6.36 17.27
CA GLU A 93 7.87 -6.18 18.73
C GLU A 93 8.74 -4.98 19.12
N ASN A 94 9.83 -4.73 18.38
CA ASN A 94 10.88 -3.79 18.77
C ASN A 94 11.34 -2.85 17.62
N SER A 95 10.76 -2.97 16.42
CA SER A 95 11.11 -2.20 15.22
C SER A 95 12.56 -2.35 14.73
N LEU A 96 13.30 -3.38 15.18
CA LEU A 96 14.64 -3.67 14.68
C LEU A 96 14.59 -4.17 13.23
N LEU A 97 15.57 -3.75 12.42
CA LEU A 97 15.83 -4.40 11.13
C LEU A 97 16.58 -5.70 11.38
N GLU A 98 16.03 -6.78 10.86
CA GLU A 98 16.63 -8.10 10.87
C GLU A 98 16.81 -8.59 9.44
N ILE A 99 17.96 -9.23 9.18
CA ILE A 99 18.33 -9.74 7.86
C ILE A 99 18.65 -11.22 7.96
N GLN A 100 18.19 -11.98 6.96
CA GLN A 100 18.52 -13.38 6.77
C GLN A 100 19.35 -13.52 5.49
N LEU A 101 20.55 -14.11 5.60
CA LEU A 101 21.51 -14.23 4.50
C LEU A 101 21.47 -15.65 3.90
N GLY A 102 21.10 -15.74 2.62
CA GLY A 102 21.07 -17.00 1.87
C GLY A 102 20.08 -18.01 2.46
N LYS A 103 20.61 -19.13 2.97
CA LYS A 103 19.84 -20.24 3.57
C LYS A 103 20.12 -20.43 5.07
N LEU A 104 20.68 -19.40 5.74
CA LEU A 104 20.79 -19.39 7.20
C LEU A 104 19.38 -19.29 7.80
N PRO A 105 19.02 -20.09 8.83
CA PRO A 105 17.69 -20.00 9.45
C PRO A 105 17.53 -18.78 10.36
N ALA A 106 18.63 -18.27 10.92
CA ALA A 106 18.61 -17.16 11.87
C ALA A 106 18.29 -15.81 11.20
N TRP A 107 17.48 -15.00 11.89
CA TRP A 107 17.22 -13.61 11.56
C TRP A 107 18.12 -12.73 12.42
N LEU A 108 19.06 -12.02 11.78
CA LEU A 108 20.17 -11.36 12.47
C LEU A 108 19.95 -9.84 12.49
N PRO A 109 20.00 -9.17 13.65
CA PRO A 109 19.80 -7.74 13.75
C PRO A 109 20.97 -6.98 13.11
N VAL A 110 20.64 -5.88 12.45
CA VAL A 110 21.61 -5.09 11.67
C VAL A 110 22.31 -4.04 12.55
N CYS A 111 23.65 -4.02 12.51
CA CYS A 111 24.48 -3.06 13.24
C CYS A 111 24.26 -1.61 12.76
N TYR A 112 24.38 -0.66 13.68
CA TYR A 112 24.20 0.77 13.40
C TYR A 112 25.39 1.41 12.64
N GLU A 113 26.56 0.75 12.59
CA GLU A 113 27.71 1.27 11.85
C GLU A 113 27.44 1.47 10.35
N ARG A 114 27.83 2.63 9.81
CA ARG A 114 27.65 3.04 8.40
C ARG A 114 26.19 3.21 7.94
N TRP A 115 25.22 3.04 8.83
CA TRP A 115 23.80 3.24 8.53
C TRP A 115 23.49 4.70 8.16
N ASN A 116 22.56 4.90 7.22
CA ASN A 116 22.09 6.22 6.79
C ASN A 116 20.64 6.19 6.28
N SER A 117 20.00 7.36 6.18
CA SER A 117 18.59 7.49 5.80
C SER A 117 18.26 7.02 4.38
N SER A 118 19.22 7.11 3.45
CA SER A 118 19.06 6.64 2.06
C SER A 118 19.03 5.12 2.00
N LEU A 119 19.95 4.45 2.71
CA LEU A 119 19.94 2.99 2.86
C LEU A 119 18.65 2.50 3.51
N GLY A 120 18.19 3.16 4.58
CA GLY A 120 16.91 2.83 5.20
C GLY A 120 15.71 3.02 4.27
N THR A 121 15.79 3.96 3.33
CA THR A 121 14.77 4.13 2.28
C THR A 121 14.79 2.99 1.27
N LEU A 122 15.96 2.51 0.85
CA LEU A 122 16.10 1.33 -0.01
C LEU A 122 15.56 0.06 0.68
N VAL A 123 15.91 -0.16 1.96
CA VAL A 123 15.39 -1.30 2.75
C VAL A 123 13.86 -1.23 2.91
N CYS A 124 13.30 -0.04 3.17
CA CYS A 124 11.84 0.15 3.19
C CYS A 124 11.19 -0.23 1.85
N ARG A 125 11.82 0.09 0.70
CA ARG A 125 11.29 -0.26 -0.63
C ARG A 125 11.36 -1.74 -0.94
N GLN A 126 12.41 -2.43 -0.50
CA GLN A 126 12.50 -3.89 -0.59
C GLN A 126 11.30 -4.55 0.10
N LEU A 127 10.87 -3.97 1.23
CA LEU A 127 9.72 -4.37 2.04
C LEU A 127 8.36 -3.85 1.53
N GLY A 128 8.31 -3.16 0.39
CA GLY A 128 7.07 -2.62 -0.21
C GLY A 128 6.54 -1.31 0.40
N TYR A 129 7.37 -0.60 1.17
CA TYR A 129 7.08 0.74 1.72
C TYR A 129 7.83 1.82 0.96
N LEU A 130 7.20 2.97 0.68
CA LEU A 130 7.78 3.97 -0.22
C LEU A 130 9.11 4.60 0.24
N ARG A 131 9.27 4.78 1.55
CA ARG A 131 10.45 5.41 2.16
C ARG A 131 10.55 5.13 3.66
N LEU A 132 11.72 5.45 4.20
CA LEU A 132 11.95 5.61 5.63
C LEU A 132 11.16 6.81 6.19
N THR A 133 10.71 6.73 7.44
CA THR A 133 10.17 7.88 8.19
C THR A 133 10.97 8.21 9.44
N LYS A 134 11.47 7.20 10.17
CA LYS A 134 12.33 7.36 11.35
C LYS A 134 13.34 6.23 11.44
N HIS A 135 14.48 6.48 12.09
CA HIS A 135 15.43 5.45 12.48
C HIS A 135 16.24 5.86 13.72
N LYS A 136 16.74 4.89 14.48
CA LYS A 136 17.51 5.11 15.72
C LYS A 136 18.46 3.93 15.98
N GLY A 137 19.68 4.21 16.45
CA GLY A 137 20.56 3.21 17.04
C GLY A 137 20.11 2.84 18.47
N VAL A 138 19.76 1.57 18.68
CA VAL A 138 19.37 0.99 19.97
C VAL A 138 20.54 0.18 20.53
N ASN A 139 20.81 0.26 21.84
CA ASN A 139 21.98 -0.42 22.42
C ASN A 139 21.73 -1.93 22.55
N LEU A 140 22.79 -2.74 22.45
CA LEU A 140 22.71 -4.20 22.63
C LEU A 140 22.22 -4.63 24.03
N THR A 141 22.32 -3.74 25.03
CA THR A 141 21.73 -3.94 26.36
C THR A 141 20.20 -3.90 26.38
N ASP A 142 19.58 -3.25 25.40
CA ASP A 142 18.17 -2.85 25.45
C ASP A 142 17.27 -3.80 24.64
N ILE A 143 17.87 -4.66 23.81
CA ILE A 143 17.18 -5.56 22.86
C ILE A 143 16.91 -6.97 23.41
N GLY A 144 17.35 -7.26 24.64
CA GLY A 144 17.18 -8.55 25.30
C GLY A 144 18.10 -9.67 24.80
N PRO A 145 18.03 -10.87 25.41
CA PRO A 145 18.95 -11.98 25.14
C PRO A 145 18.63 -12.78 23.87
N ASN A 146 17.62 -12.36 23.07
CA ASN A 146 17.08 -13.13 21.95
C ASN A 146 18.03 -13.24 20.73
N TYR A 147 19.15 -12.50 20.74
CA TYR A 147 20.06 -12.37 19.60
C TYR A 147 21.43 -12.98 19.88
N THR A 148 21.48 -14.31 20.03
CA THR A 148 22.71 -15.08 20.25
C THR A 148 23.50 -15.38 18.98
N ASP A 149 22.83 -15.37 17.83
CA ASP A 149 23.34 -15.98 16.58
C ASP A 149 24.24 -15.03 15.76
N GLY A 150 24.53 -13.85 16.31
CA GLY A 150 25.36 -12.81 15.70
C GLY A 150 24.55 -11.65 15.11
N PHE A 151 25.22 -10.88 14.25
CA PHE A 151 24.76 -9.60 13.72
C PHE A 151 25.11 -9.47 12.24
N VAL A 152 24.45 -8.56 11.54
CA VAL A 152 24.78 -8.19 10.15
C VAL A 152 25.29 -6.75 10.10
N GLN A 153 26.41 -6.53 9.41
CA GLN A 153 27.05 -5.22 9.27
C GLN A 153 27.17 -4.83 7.79
N ILE A 154 27.10 -3.52 7.53
CA ILE A 154 27.32 -2.94 6.19
C ILE A 154 28.81 -3.01 5.84
N THR A 155 29.14 -3.53 4.65
CA THR A 155 30.52 -3.63 4.17
C THR A 155 31.13 -2.25 3.87
N PRO A 156 32.46 -2.11 3.86
CA PRO A 156 33.12 -0.86 3.43
C PRO A 156 33.08 -0.60 1.91
N GLU A 157 32.62 -1.58 1.12
CA GLU A 157 32.70 -1.58 -0.34
C GLU A 157 31.53 -0.80 -0.95
N HIS A 158 31.82 0.11 -1.89
CA HIS A 158 30.82 0.87 -2.62
C HIS A 158 30.13 0.03 -3.71
N ASN A 159 29.43 -1.03 -3.31
CA ASN A 159 28.52 -1.77 -4.19
C ASN A 159 27.15 -1.08 -4.19
N SER A 160 26.58 -0.84 -5.37
CA SER A 160 25.26 -0.22 -5.52
C SER A 160 24.10 -1.20 -5.33
N ASN A 161 24.34 -2.52 -5.37
CA ASN A 161 23.32 -3.53 -5.08
C ASN A 161 23.23 -3.81 -3.58
N LEU A 162 22.04 -3.57 -3.01
CA LEU A 162 21.65 -3.82 -1.63
C LEU A 162 21.93 -5.26 -1.17
N GLU A 163 21.85 -6.27 -2.03
CA GLU A 163 22.15 -7.68 -1.66
C GLU A 163 23.61 -7.91 -1.24
N ASN A 164 24.54 -7.13 -1.78
CA ASN A 164 25.97 -7.39 -1.66
C ASN A 164 26.66 -6.61 -0.53
N ILE A 165 25.97 -5.67 0.12
CA ILE A 165 26.56 -4.83 1.18
C ILE A 165 26.53 -5.47 2.57
N TRP A 166 26.06 -6.72 2.72
CA TRP A 166 25.84 -7.34 4.04
C TRP A 166 26.90 -8.39 4.41
N GLN A 167 27.47 -8.26 5.61
CA GLN A 167 28.47 -9.18 6.15
C GLN A 167 28.11 -9.64 7.57
N LEU A 168 28.24 -10.95 7.84
CA LEU A 168 28.07 -11.54 9.17
C LEU A 168 29.15 -11.06 10.15
N ARG A 169 28.75 -10.74 11.39
CA ARG A 169 29.61 -10.32 12.50
C ARG A 169 29.20 -10.97 13.81
N GLY A 170 30.15 -11.17 14.72
CA GLY A 170 29.87 -11.62 16.10
C GLY A 170 29.41 -10.50 17.04
N SER A 171 29.65 -9.23 16.69
CA SER A 171 29.20 -8.06 17.46
C SER A 171 29.22 -6.78 16.61
N CYS A 172 28.48 -5.76 17.04
CA CYS A 172 28.48 -4.43 16.45
C CYS A 172 29.49 -3.52 17.16
N VAL A 173 30.31 -2.78 16.40
CA VAL A 173 31.45 -2.00 16.92
C VAL A 173 31.00 -0.85 17.84
N THR A 174 29.84 -0.26 17.57
CA THR A 174 29.26 0.82 18.40
C THR A 174 28.41 0.32 19.56
N GLY A 175 28.29 -1.01 19.74
CA GLY A 175 27.37 -1.61 20.69
C GLY A 175 25.89 -1.32 20.38
N LYS A 176 25.55 -1.04 19.12
CA LYS A 176 24.20 -0.65 18.68
C LYS A 176 23.74 -1.34 17.40
N VAL A 177 22.43 -1.59 17.35
CA VAL A 177 21.68 -2.09 16.19
C VAL A 177 20.66 -1.05 15.72
N ILE A 178 20.18 -1.17 14.48
CA ILE A 178 19.23 -0.23 13.89
C ILE A 178 17.76 -0.62 14.16
N ALA A 179 17.02 0.28 14.80
CA ALA A 179 15.57 0.31 14.73
C ALA A 179 15.11 1.29 13.65
N LEU A 180 14.09 0.93 12.86
CA LEU A 180 13.56 1.78 11.80
C LEU A 180 12.04 1.69 11.65
N GLN A 181 11.43 2.81 11.22
CA GLN A 181 10.02 2.91 10.88
C GLN A 181 9.91 3.36 9.42
N CYS A 182 9.23 2.57 8.59
CA CYS A 182 8.91 2.94 7.21
C CYS A 182 7.64 3.82 7.14
N PHE A 183 7.23 4.20 5.93
CA PHE A 183 5.99 4.91 5.66
C PHE A 183 4.76 4.04 5.96
N GLU A 184 3.81 4.52 6.77
CA GLU A 184 2.57 3.78 7.07
C GLU A 184 1.67 3.70 5.82
N CYS A 185 1.26 2.49 5.48
CA CYS A 185 0.32 2.18 4.41
C CYS A 185 -0.38 0.85 4.69
N GLY A 186 -1.38 0.50 3.88
CA GLY A 186 -2.10 -0.77 3.96
C GLY A 186 -2.97 -0.93 5.21
N THR A 187 -3.15 0.12 6.02
CA THR A 187 -3.98 0.14 7.21
C THR A 187 -5.42 0.57 6.86
N ARG A 188 -6.41 -0.10 7.47
CA ARG A 188 -7.84 0.24 7.33
C ARG A 188 -8.59 0.04 8.65
N ALA A 189 -9.73 0.71 8.80
CA ALA A 189 -10.57 0.56 9.98
C ALA A 189 -11.06 -0.90 10.15
N LYS A 190 -11.13 -1.40 11.39
CA LYS A 190 -11.62 -2.74 11.72
C LYS A 190 -13.15 -2.82 11.66
N LEU A 191 -13.70 -2.66 10.45
CA LEU A 191 -15.12 -2.79 10.16
C LEU A 191 -15.56 -4.27 10.14
N PRO A 192 -16.80 -4.61 10.52
CA PRO A 192 -17.31 -5.98 10.52
C PRO A 192 -17.11 -6.73 9.19
N ARG A 193 -17.05 -8.07 9.24
CA ARG A 193 -16.95 -8.91 8.04
C ARG A 193 -18.31 -9.04 7.36
N ILE A 194 -18.50 -8.30 6.26
CA ILE A 194 -19.55 -8.58 5.28
C ILE A 194 -19.04 -9.64 4.29
N ILE A 195 -19.94 -10.38 3.64
CA ILE A 195 -19.63 -11.59 2.84
C ILE A 195 -20.39 -11.56 1.52
N GLY A 196 -19.70 -11.80 0.40
CA GLY A 196 -20.31 -12.22 -0.87
C GLY A 196 -20.75 -11.11 -1.84
N GLY A 197 -19.81 -10.33 -2.40
CA GLY A 197 -20.10 -9.43 -3.54
C GLY A 197 -21.00 -8.24 -3.19
N VAL A 198 -20.76 -7.65 -2.02
CA VAL A 198 -21.68 -6.71 -1.34
C VAL A 198 -21.16 -5.27 -1.39
N GLU A 199 -22.01 -4.34 -0.94
CA GLU A 199 -21.65 -2.91 -0.90
C GLU A 199 -20.53 -2.65 0.11
N ALA A 200 -19.45 -2.05 -0.37
CA ALA A 200 -18.32 -1.68 0.46
C ALA A 200 -18.70 -0.50 1.36
N THR A 201 -18.43 -0.65 2.65
CA THR A 201 -18.66 0.39 3.66
C THR A 201 -17.64 1.52 3.55
N LEU A 202 -18.00 2.73 4.01
CA LEU A 202 -17.10 3.88 3.99
C LEU A 202 -15.86 3.60 4.86
N GLY A 203 -14.65 3.83 4.32
CA GLY A 203 -13.37 3.47 4.97
C GLY A 203 -12.97 2.00 4.88
N ARG A 204 -13.75 1.16 4.18
CA ARG A 204 -13.43 -0.26 3.93
C ARG A 204 -12.23 -0.45 3.02
N TRP A 205 -12.10 0.39 1.98
CA TRP A 205 -10.98 0.38 1.03
C TRP A 205 -10.44 1.81 0.91
N PRO A 206 -9.74 2.34 1.93
CA PRO A 206 -9.43 3.77 2.03
C PRO A 206 -8.40 4.26 0.99
N TRP A 207 -7.80 3.35 0.23
CA TRP A 207 -6.95 3.62 -0.94
C TRP A 207 -7.72 3.69 -2.26
N GLN A 208 -8.96 3.22 -2.31
CA GLN A 208 -9.78 3.26 -3.52
C GLN A 208 -10.04 4.70 -3.94
N VAL A 209 -9.79 4.99 -5.21
CA VAL A 209 -10.26 6.23 -5.84
C VAL A 209 -11.10 5.94 -7.08
N SER A 210 -11.91 6.93 -7.44
CA SER A 210 -12.70 6.98 -8.65
C SER A 210 -12.12 8.04 -9.59
N LEU A 211 -11.71 7.64 -10.79
CA LEU A 211 -11.08 8.52 -11.78
C LEU A 211 -12.14 9.02 -12.76
N TYR A 212 -12.37 10.34 -12.74
CA TYR A 212 -13.32 11.01 -13.62
C TYR A 212 -12.56 11.71 -14.75
N TYR A 213 -12.96 11.44 -15.98
CA TYR A 213 -12.57 12.20 -17.16
C TYR A 213 -13.78 12.96 -17.69
N SER A 214 -13.66 14.27 -17.89
CA SER A 214 -14.73 15.13 -18.42
C SER A 214 -16.07 14.95 -17.68
N ASN A 215 -16.02 14.93 -16.34
CA ASN A 215 -17.13 14.69 -15.40
C ASN A 215 -17.79 13.29 -15.47
N ARG A 216 -17.18 12.31 -16.15
CA ARG A 216 -17.63 10.91 -16.17
C ARG A 216 -16.63 9.97 -15.50
N HIS A 217 -17.09 9.14 -14.56
CA HIS A 217 -16.33 8.00 -14.04
C HIS A 217 -15.86 7.12 -15.21
N THR A 218 -14.55 6.89 -15.27
CA THR A 218 -13.87 6.20 -16.37
C THR A 218 -13.12 4.96 -15.88
N CYS A 219 -12.44 5.06 -14.74
CA CYS A 219 -11.62 4.00 -14.16
C CYS A 219 -11.55 4.06 -12.63
N GLY A 220 -11.11 2.99 -11.99
CA GLY A 220 -10.61 2.97 -10.62
C GLY A 220 -9.14 3.40 -10.51
N GLY A 221 -8.66 3.50 -9.27
CA GLY A 221 -7.26 3.75 -8.94
C GLY A 221 -6.96 3.44 -7.47
N SER A 222 -5.68 3.44 -7.12
CA SER A 222 -5.17 3.13 -5.78
C SER A 222 -4.21 4.20 -5.28
N ILE A 223 -4.52 4.83 -4.14
CA ILE A 223 -3.61 5.77 -3.45
C ILE A 223 -2.38 5.02 -2.95
N ILE A 224 -1.18 5.44 -3.35
CA ILE A 224 0.09 4.93 -2.80
C ILE A 224 0.77 5.91 -1.85
N ASN A 225 0.49 7.21 -1.97
CA ASN A 225 0.84 8.24 -0.98
C ASN A 225 -0.03 9.49 -1.15
N SER A 226 0.25 10.53 -0.36
CA SER A 226 -0.56 11.75 -0.33
C SER A 226 -0.63 12.50 -1.65
N GLN A 227 0.26 12.29 -2.63
CA GLN A 227 0.19 12.93 -3.94
C GLN A 227 0.15 11.99 -5.14
N TRP A 228 0.17 10.67 -4.94
CA TRP A 228 0.28 9.72 -6.06
C TRP A 228 -0.74 8.59 -5.98
N VAL A 229 -1.37 8.34 -7.13
CA VAL A 229 -2.34 7.27 -7.39
C VAL A 229 -1.81 6.38 -8.51
N VAL A 230 -1.85 5.06 -8.31
CA VAL A 230 -1.64 4.05 -9.36
C VAL A 230 -2.98 3.74 -10.05
N THR A 231 -2.95 3.55 -11.36
CA THR A 231 -4.06 3.09 -12.20
C THR A 231 -3.52 2.37 -13.43
N ALA A 232 -4.38 1.94 -14.37
CA ALA A 232 -3.95 1.27 -15.60
C ALA A 232 -3.49 2.29 -16.67
N ALA A 233 -2.63 1.87 -17.59
CA ALA A 233 -2.22 2.72 -18.72
C ALA A 233 -3.38 2.96 -19.69
N HIS A 234 -4.19 1.94 -19.99
CA HIS A 234 -5.31 2.02 -20.93
C HIS A 234 -6.36 3.07 -20.53
N CYS A 235 -6.52 3.34 -19.23
CA CYS A 235 -7.38 4.40 -18.70
C CYS A 235 -6.99 5.81 -19.19
N VAL A 236 -5.69 6.05 -19.43
CA VAL A 236 -5.13 7.38 -19.73
C VAL A 236 -4.45 7.45 -21.10
N HIS A 237 -4.16 6.32 -21.72
CA HIS A 237 -3.47 6.18 -23.00
C HIS A 237 -4.39 6.56 -24.18
N ASN A 238 -4.50 7.86 -24.42
CA ASN A 238 -5.12 8.42 -25.62
C ASN A 238 -4.07 8.99 -26.57
N TYR A 239 -4.14 8.61 -27.85
CA TYR A 239 -3.19 9.00 -28.92
C TYR A 239 -3.13 10.50 -29.23
N ARG A 240 -3.91 11.34 -28.53
CA ARG A 240 -4.01 12.80 -28.72
C ARG A 240 -3.95 13.49 -27.36
N LEU A 241 -2.73 13.64 -26.83
CA LEU A 241 -2.32 14.40 -25.64
C LEU A 241 -3.24 14.24 -24.40
N PRO A 242 -2.81 13.57 -23.31
CA PRO A 242 -3.64 13.42 -22.12
C PRO A 242 -4.03 14.79 -21.56
N GLN A 243 -5.32 15.14 -21.66
CA GLN A 243 -5.86 16.41 -21.17
C GLN A 243 -5.93 16.38 -19.65
N VAL A 244 -4.79 16.64 -18.98
CA VAL A 244 -4.66 16.53 -17.51
C VAL A 244 -5.68 17.39 -16.77
N SER A 245 -6.02 18.57 -17.32
CA SER A 245 -7.06 19.46 -16.82
C SER A 245 -8.48 18.88 -16.82
N SER A 246 -8.73 17.86 -17.64
CA SER A 246 -10.02 17.18 -17.78
C SER A 246 -10.15 15.97 -16.85
N TRP A 247 -9.13 15.68 -16.03
CA TRP A 247 -9.12 14.59 -15.04
C TRP A 247 -9.29 15.09 -13.60
N VAL A 248 -10.18 14.42 -12.87
CA VAL A 248 -10.43 14.62 -11.43
C VAL A 248 -10.41 13.29 -10.71
N VAL A 249 -9.76 13.24 -9.54
CA VAL A 249 -9.70 12.05 -8.68
C VAL A 249 -10.59 12.26 -7.47
N TYR A 250 -11.54 11.35 -7.23
CA TYR A 250 -12.35 11.35 -6.01
C TYR A 250 -11.86 10.26 -5.06
N ALA A 251 -11.52 10.65 -3.84
CA ALA A 251 -11.02 9.80 -2.77
C ALA A 251 -11.95 9.86 -1.54
N GLY A 252 -11.94 8.81 -0.73
CA GLY A 252 -12.76 8.76 0.48
C GLY A 252 -14.27 8.66 0.24
N ILE A 253 -14.69 8.30 -0.98
CA ILE A 253 -16.10 8.07 -1.35
C ILE A 253 -16.43 6.58 -1.46
N VAL A 254 -17.69 6.24 -1.24
CA VAL A 254 -18.27 4.95 -1.69
C VAL A 254 -19.42 5.12 -2.69
N THR A 255 -20.07 6.28 -2.76
CA THR A 255 -21.17 6.55 -3.70
C THR A 255 -20.78 7.55 -4.79
N ARG A 256 -21.01 7.21 -6.07
CA ARG A 256 -20.80 8.08 -7.25
C ARG A 256 -21.95 9.07 -7.54
N GLY A 257 -23.08 8.95 -6.85
CA GLY A 257 -24.25 9.79 -7.06
C GLY A 257 -23.94 11.28 -6.88
N SER A 258 -24.28 12.10 -7.88
CA SER A 258 -23.80 13.48 -8.04
C SER A 258 -23.97 14.38 -6.81
N ALA A 259 -25.10 14.27 -6.10
CA ALA A 259 -25.35 15.03 -4.88
C ALA A 259 -24.33 14.75 -3.76
N LYS A 260 -23.90 13.49 -3.58
CA LYS A 260 -22.90 13.09 -2.57
C LYS A 260 -21.46 13.28 -3.04
N VAL A 261 -21.22 13.19 -4.35
CA VAL A 261 -19.92 13.55 -4.93
C VAL A 261 -19.66 15.06 -4.82
N ALA A 262 -20.69 15.90 -4.91
CA ALA A 262 -20.58 17.34 -4.71
C ALA A 262 -20.20 17.75 -3.26
N GLU A 263 -20.46 16.90 -2.26
CA GLU A 263 -19.98 17.08 -0.88
C GLU A 263 -18.46 16.82 -0.74
N HIS A 264 -17.84 16.14 -1.72
CA HIS A 264 -16.43 15.73 -1.68
C HIS A 264 -15.60 16.59 -2.64
N THR A 265 -14.54 17.23 -2.11
CA THR A 265 -13.61 18.02 -2.94
C THR A 265 -12.82 17.09 -3.86
N GLY A 266 -13.16 17.08 -5.16
CA GLY A 266 -12.41 16.34 -6.17
C GLY A 266 -10.98 16.87 -6.33
N TYR A 267 -10.00 15.98 -6.34
CA TYR A 267 -8.58 16.33 -6.43
C TYR A 267 -8.18 16.52 -7.89
N ALA A 268 -7.72 17.72 -8.23
CA ALA A 268 -7.22 18.05 -9.56
C ALA A 268 -5.87 17.37 -9.84
N VAL A 269 -5.74 16.77 -11.03
CA VAL A 269 -4.48 16.16 -11.47
C VAL A 269 -3.48 17.26 -11.89
N GLU A 270 -2.20 17.03 -11.58
CA GLU A 270 -1.06 17.85 -11.99
C GLU A 270 -0.32 17.21 -13.17
N LYS A 271 -0.12 15.90 -13.12
CA LYS A 271 0.69 15.15 -14.08
C LYS A 271 0.15 13.73 -14.22
N ILE A 272 0.14 13.20 -15.44
CA ILE A 272 -0.15 11.80 -15.74
C ILE A 272 1.11 11.19 -16.35
N ILE A 273 1.52 10.02 -15.87
CA ILE A 273 2.67 9.26 -16.36
C ILE A 273 2.21 7.81 -16.57
N TYR A 274 1.99 7.41 -17.81
CA TYR A 274 1.80 6.00 -18.14
C TYR A 274 3.13 5.34 -18.50
N ASN A 275 3.22 4.02 -18.34
CA ASN A 275 4.39 3.26 -18.75
C ASN A 275 4.61 3.39 -20.27
N LYS A 276 5.84 3.74 -20.68
CA LYS A 276 6.20 3.90 -22.10
C LYS A 276 6.17 2.58 -22.87
N ASP A 277 6.38 1.46 -22.16
CA ASP A 277 6.41 0.12 -22.74
C ASP A 277 5.03 -0.56 -22.72
N TYR A 278 3.95 0.21 -22.52
CA TYR A 278 2.58 -0.27 -22.60
C TYR A 278 2.19 -0.66 -24.03
N ASN A 279 1.83 -1.93 -24.23
CA ASN A 279 1.37 -2.45 -25.50
C ASN A 279 -0.16 -2.58 -25.54
N HIS A 280 -0.82 -1.64 -26.21
CA HIS A 280 -2.28 -1.60 -26.39
C HIS A 280 -2.91 -2.80 -27.12
N ARG A 281 -2.12 -3.76 -27.63
CA ARG A 281 -2.62 -4.98 -28.29
C ARG A 281 -2.61 -6.21 -27.39
N SER A 282 -1.66 -6.27 -26.45
CA SER A 282 -1.51 -7.40 -25.52
C SER A 282 -1.79 -7.01 -24.08
N HIS A 283 -2.11 -5.74 -23.80
CA HIS A 283 -2.22 -5.17 -22.45
C HIS A 283 -0.98 -5.38 -21.56
N ASP A 284 0.17 -5.69 -22.17
CA ASP A 284 1.42 -5.84 -21.44
C ASP A 284 1.98 -4.46 -21.06
N GLY A 285 2.48 -4.32 -19.84
CA GLY A 285 2.96 -3.03 -19.33
C GLY A 285 1.86 -2.03 -18.91
N ASP A 286 0.62 -2.46 -18.70
CA ASP A 286 -0.57 -1.60 -18.49
C ASP A 286 -0.67 -0.89 -17.13
N ILE A 287 0.35 -0.09 -16.77
CA ILE A 287 0.38 0.70 -15.53
C ILE A 287 0.59 2.21 -15.78
N ALA A 288 -0.05 3.03 -14.95
CA ALA A 288 0.09 4.47 -14.92
C ALA A 288 0.06 5.05 -13.50
N LEU A 289 0.62 6.25 -13.38
CA LEU A 289 0.63 7.09 -12.18
C LEU A 289 -0.04 8.42 -12.47
N MET A 290 -0.95 8.85 -11.59
CA MET A 290 -1.47 10.21 -11.54
C MET A 290 -0.88 10.93 -10.33
N LYS A 291 -0.30 12.12 -10.56
CA LYS A 291 0.10 13.05 -9.49
C LYS A 291 -1.01 14.04 -9.21
N LEU A 292 -1.40 14.16 -7.95
CA LEU A 292 -2.38 15.13 -7.46
C LEU A 292 -1.70 16.48 -7.18
N ARG A 293 -2.34 17.57 -7.63
CA ARG A 293 -1.86 18.94 -7.45
C ARG A 293 -1.80 19.36 -5.97
N THR A 294 -2.76 18.88 -5.19
CA THR A 294 -2.84 19.08 -3.74
C THR A 294 -2.63 17.74 -3.02
N PRO A 295 -1.88 17.69 -1.91
CA PRO A 295 -1.79 16.51 -1.08
C PRO A 295 -3.16 16.10 -0.49
N LEU A 296 -3.43 14.80 -0.48
CA LEU A 296 -4.46 14.15 0.31
C LEU A 296 -4.13 14.31 1.80
N ASN A 297 -5.12 14.75 2.57
CA ASN A 297 -5.10 14.62 4.03
C ASN A 297 -5.58 13.21 4.38
N PHE A 298 -4.73 12.41 5.04
CA PHE A 298 -5.13 11.06 5.43
C PHE A 298 -6.12 11.06 6.58
N SER A 299 -7.05 10.10 6.55
CA SER A 299 -8.16 9.92 7.48
C SER A 299 -8.45 8.43 7.64
N ASP A 300 -9.58 8.04 8.25
CA ASP A 300 -10.04 6.64 8.21
C ASP A 300 -10.76 6.26 6.89
N THR A 301 -10.97 7.23 6.00
CA THR A 301 -11.55 7.04 4.66
C THR A 301 -10.56 7.25 3.52
N ILE A 302 -9.42 7.91 3.76
CA ILE A 302 -8.37 8.20 2.78
C ILE A 302 -7.03 7.75 3.36
N ARG A 303 -6.46 6.64 2.88
CA ARG A 303 -5.15 6.09 3.30
C ARG A 303 -4.44 5.43 2.12
N PRO A 304 -3.10 5.40 2.10
CA PRO A 304 -2.36 4.69 1.07
C PRO A 304 -2.39 3.18 1.28
N VAL A 305 -2.43 2.42 0.18
CA VAL A 305 -2.12 0.98 0.17
C VAL A 305 -0.61 0.77 0.16
N CYS A 306 -0.10 -0.31 0.72
CA CYS A 306 1.31 -0.65 0.54
C CYS A 306 1.55 -1.28 -0.84
N LEU A 307 2.79 -1.23 -1.30
CA LEU A 307 3.23 -1.97 -2.47
C LEU A 307 3.61 -3.41 -2.06
N PRO A 308 3.69 -4.35 -3.02
CA PRO A 308 4.31 -5.65 -2.78
C PRO A 308 5.79 -5.50 -2.43
N GLN A 309 6.36 -6.54 -1.82
CA GLN A 309 7.82 -6.66 -1.75
C GLN A 309 8.38 -6.88 -3.16
N TYR A 310 9.67 -6.62 -3.36
CA TYR A 310 10.33 -7.03 -4.61
C TYR A 310 10.25 -8.55 -4.80
N ASP A 311 10.16 -8.98 -6.06
CA ASP A 311 10.05 -10.37 -6.49
C ASP A 311 8.85 -11.16 -5.90
N TYR A 312 7.88 -10.45 -5.30
CA TYR A 312 6.70 -11.07 -4.69
C TYR A 312 5.75 -11.64 -5.76
N ASP A 313 5.65 -12.96 -5.81
CA ASP A 313 4.71 -13.72 -6.62
C ASP A 313 3.72 -14.46 -5.68
N PRO A 314 2.44 -14.04 -5.60
CA PRO A 314 1.50 -14.63 -4.66
C PRO A 314 1.11 -16.06 -5.11
N PRO A 315 1.19 -17.08 -4.23
CA PRO A 315 0.84 -18.45 -4.59
C PRO A 315 -0.60 -18.61 -5.10
N GLY A 316 -0.82 -19.59 -5.98
CA GLY A 316 -2.16 -19.98 -6.44
C GLY A 316 -3.07 -20.33 -5.26
N GLY A 317 -4.28 -19.76 -5.23
CA GLY A 317 -5.25 -19.90 -4.15
C GLY A 317 -5.20 -18.80 -3.08
N THR A 318 -4.13 -17.99 -3.03
CA THR A 318 -4.03 -16.83 -2.12
C THR A 318 -5.25 -15.93 -2.25
N GLN A 319 -5.91 -15.63 -1.12
CA GLN A 319 -7.15 -14.86 -1.08
C GLN A 319 -6.86 -13.36 -1.11
N CYS A 320 -7.30 -12.71 -2.18
CA CYS A 320 -7.17 -11.28 -2.40
C CYS A 320 -8.56 -10.67 -2.62
N TRP A 321 -8.64 -9.36 -2.76
CA TRP A 321 -9.88 -8.61 -2.91
C TRP A 321 -9.77 -7.60 -4.04
N ILE A 322 -10.87 -7.47 -4.78
CA ILE A 322 -11.11 -6.38 -5.72
C ILE A 322 -12.19 -5.43 -5.17
N SER A 323 -12.10 -4.16 -5.56
CA SER A 323 -13.14 -3.17 -5.30
C SER A 323 -13.25 -2.17 -6.44
N GLY A 324 -14.48 -1.72 -6.71
CA GLY A 324 -14.75 -0.76 -7.78
C GLY A 324 -16.24 -0.50 -8.06
N TRP A 325 -16.48 0.16 -9.19
CA TRP A 325 -17.80 0.65 -9.64
C TRP A 325 -18.12 0.23 -11.09
N GLY A 326 -17.48 -0.84 -11.59
CA GLY A 326 -17.75 -1.44 -12.89
C GLY A 326 -19.08 -2.19 -12.95
N TYR A 327 -19.49 -2.61 -14.14
CA TYR A 327 -20.80 -3.25 -14.34
C TYR A 327 -20.94 -4.55 -13.52
N THR A 328 -22.05 -4.67 -12.78
CA THR A 328 -22.34 -5.86 -11.97
C THR A 328 -23.02 -7.00 -12.74
N GLN A 329 -23.28 -6.82 -14.04
CA GLN A 329 -23.92 -7.80 -14.93
C GLN A 329 -23.37 -7.64 -16.37
N PRO A 330 -23.03 -8.71 -17.11
CA PRO A 330 -22.55 -8.60 -18.49
C PRO A 330 -23.55 -7.96 -19.46
N GLU A 331 -24.85 -8.19 -19.25
CA GLU A 331 -25.93 -7.80 -20.17
C GLU A 331 -26.57 -6.44 -19.81
N GLY A 332 -26.06 -5.72 -18.79
CA GLY A 332 -26.71 -4.53 -18.24
C GLY A 332 -25.75 -3.36 -17.99
N ALA A 333 -25.90 -2.28 -18.77
CA ALA A 333 -25.06 -1.07 -18.72
C ALA A 333 -25.25 -0.17 -17.47
N HIS A 334 -25.59 -0.75 -16.32
CA HIS A 334 -25.81 -0.05 -15.05
C HIS A 334 -24.58 -0.21 -14.15
N SER A 335 -23.63 0.73 -14.26
CA SER A 335 -22.56 0.86 -13.26
C SER A 335 -23.20 1.17 -11.89
N PRO A 336 -22.87 0.44 -10.81
CA PRO A 336 -23.45 0.70 -9.50
C PRO A 336 -22.99 2.07 -8.98
N ASP A 337 -23.89 2.77 -8.29
CA ASP A 337 -23.51 4.01 -7.62
C ASP A 337 -22.68 3.73 -6.36
N THR A 338 -22.98 2.66 -5.62
CA THR A 338 -22.20 2.22 -4.45
C THR A 338 -21.04 1.31 -4.86
N LEU A 339 -19.86 1.55 -4.27
CA LEU A 339 -18.65 0.72 -4.38
C LEU A 339 -18.98 -0.73 -3.99
N LYS A 340 -18.52 -1.69 -4.78
CA LYS A 340 -18.64 -3.12 -4.46
C LYS A 340 -17.30 -3.68 -3.97
N GLU A 341 -17.35 -4.71 -3.12
CA GLU A 341 -16.19 -5.51 -2.73
C GLU A 341 -16.40 -7.00 -3.00
N ALA A 342 -15.39 -7.67 -3.55
CA ALA A 342 -15.42 -9.11 -3.78
C ALA A 342 -14.07 -9.78 -3.46
N PRO A 343 -14.07 -10.94 -2.77
CA PRO A 343 -12.88 -11.78 -2.64
C PRO A 343 -12.65 -12.57 -3.94
N VAL A 344 -11.38 -12.75 -4.32
CA VAL A 344 -10.96 -13.57 -5.46
C VAL A 344 -9.67 -14.33 -5.12
N PRO A 345 -9.53 -15.62 -5.49
CA PRO A 345 -8.27 -16.33 -5.39
C PRO A 345 -7.33 -15.92 -6.53
N ILE A 346 -6.04 -15.87 -6.26
CA ILE A 346 -5.00 -15.85 -7.30
C ILE A 346 -5.03 -17.17 -8.07
N ILE A 347 -4.95 -17.10 -9.40
CA ILE A 347 -4.72 -18.25 -10.28
C ILE A 347 -3.27 -18.18 -10.73
N SER A 348 -2.51 -19.27 -10.52
CA SER A 348 -1.10 -19.31 -10.91
C SER A 348 -0.93 -19.13 -12.42
N THR A 349 0.11 -18.41 -12.83
CA THR A 349 0.37 -18.05 -14.24
C THR A 349 0.41 -19.28 -15.16
N LYS A 350 0.96 -20.40 -14.67
CA LYS A 350 0.97 -21.71 -15.35
C LYS A 350 -0.44 -22.25 -15.67
N ARG A 351 -1.43 -22.04 -14.78
CA ARG A 351 -2.83 -22.43 -15.00
C ARG A 351 -3.54 -21.41 -15.88
N CYS A 352 -3.37 -20.12 -15.61
CA CYS A 352 -4.03 -19.05 -16.36
C CYS A 352 -3.58 -18.98 -17.84
N ASN A 353 -2.31 -19.26 -18.11
CA ASN A 353 -1.75 -19.25 -19.46
C ASN A 353 -1.87 -20.60 -20.20
N SER A 354 -2.63 -21.55 -19.64
CA SER A 354 -2.84 -22.86 -20.26
C SER A 354 -3.86 -22.81 -21.41
N SER A 355 -3.88 -23.83 -22.25
CA SER A 355 -4.74 -23.91 -23.44
C SER A 355 -6.25 -24.04 -23.17
N CYS A 356 -6.66 -24.21 -21.91
CA CYS A 356 -8.07 -24.13 -21.50
C CYS A 356 -8.49 -22.77 -20.92
N MET A 357 -7.58 -21.78 -20.92
CA MET A 357 -7.81 -20.39 -20.51
C MET A 357 -7.26 -19.45 -21.59
N TYR A 358 -6.19 -18.69 -21.31
CA TYR A 358 -5.65 -17.66 -22.23
C TYR A 358 -4.52 -18.15 -23.16
N ASN A 359 -4.22 -19.45 -23.20
CA ASN A 359 -3.49 -20.12 -24.30
C ASN A 359 -2.19 -19.43 -24.80
N GLY A 360 -1.39 -18.85 -23.91
CA GLY A 360 -0.12 -18.18 -24.23
C GLY A 360 -0.13 -16.65 -24.15
N GLU A 361 -1.28 -16.00 -24.00
CA GLU A 361 -1.41 -14.53 -23.98
C GLU A 361 -0.93 -13.85 -22.67
N ILE A 362 -0.85 -14.59 -21.55
CA ILE A 362 -0.43 -14.02 -20.25
C ILE A 362 1.09 -13.84 -20.20
N THR A 363 1.55 -12.59 -20.07
CA THR A 363 2.97 -12.27 -19.93
C THR A 363 3.46 -12.45 -18.48
N SER A 364 4.77 -12.48 -18.26
CA SER A 364 5.34 -12.47 -16.89
C SER A 364 5.01 -11.20 -16.09
N ARG A 365 4.55 -10.13 -16.76
CA ARG A 365 4.14 -8.86 -16.15
C ARG A 365 2.65 -8.82 -15.78
N MET A 366 1.97 -9.95 -15.90
CA MET A 366 0.56 -10.14 -15.56
C MET A 366 0.38 -11.21 -14.48
N LEU A 367 -0.74 -11.14 -13.79
CA LEU A 367 -1.28 -12.21 -12.95
C LEU A 367 -2.78 -12.34 -13.20
N CYS A 368 -3.38 -13.44 -12.76
CA CYS A 368 -4.82 -13.67 -12.88
C CYS A 368 -5.46 -13.87 -11.50
N ALA A 369 -6.67 -13.37 -11.32
CA ALA A 369 -7.46 -13.59 -10.10
C ALA A 369 -8.94 -13.71 -10.41
N GLY A 370 -9.60 -14.70 -9.82
CA GLY A 370 -11.00 -15.03 -10.11
C GLY A 370 -11.28 -16.51 -9.89
N TYR A 371 -12.54 -16.92 -10.03
CA TYR A 371 -12.94 -18.32 -9.90
C TYR A 371 -13.02 -18.98 -11.28
N THR A 372 -12.60 -20.24 -11.41
CA THR A 372 -12.62 -20.92 -12.72
C THR A 372 -14.03 -21.25 -13.21
N GLU A 373 -15.00 -21.20 -12.30
CA GLU A 373 -16.43 -21.37 -12.53
C GLU A 373 -17.13 -20.04 -12.88
N GLY A 374 -16.36 -18.95 -13.06
CA GLY A 374 -16.84 -17.60 -13.33
C GLY A 374 -17.51 -16.95 -12.11
N LYS A 375 -18.62 -16.23 -12.35
CA LYS A 375 -19.55 -15.62 -11.36
C LYS A 375 -19.02 -14.44 -10.54
N VAL A 376 -17.72 -14.35 -10.25
CA VAL A 376 -17.09 -13.24 -9.51
C VAL A 376 -15.79 -12.83 -10.18
N ASP A 377 -15.73 -11.57 -10.61
CA ASP A 377 -14.67 -10.99 -11.42
C ASP A 377 -14.71 -9.45 -11.36
N ALA A 378 -13.67 -8.78 -11.88
CA ALA A 378 -13.70 -7.35 -12.17
C ALA A 378 -14.32 -7.11 -13.56
N CYS A 379 -14.97 -5.96 -13.79
CA CYS A 379 -15.63 -5.68 -15.06
C CYS A 379 -15.38 -4.25 -15.58
N GLN A 380 -15.98 -3.91 -16.72
CA GLN A 380 -15.86 -2.61 -17.37
C GLN A 380 -16.21 -1.46 -16.40
N GLY A 381 -15.23 -0.60 -16.10
CA GLY A 381 -15.29 0.47 -15.09
C GLY A 381 -14.47 0.20 -13.81
N ASP A 382 -14.12 -1.05 -13.54
CA ASP A 382 -13.17 -1.41 -12.47
C ASP A 382 -11.70 -1.26 -12.90
N SER A 383 -11.45 -1.17 -14.22
CA SER A 383 -10.17 -0.84 -14.87
C SER A 383 -9.31 0.14 -14.06
N GLY A 384 -8.04 -0.19 -13.84
CA GLY A 384 -7.13 0.60 -13.02
C GLY A 384 -7.34 0.49 -11.50
N GLY A 385 -8.41 -0.17 -11.06
CA GLY A 385 -8.72 -0.43 -9.65
C GLY A 385 -7.76 -1.43 -8.98
N PRO A 386 -7.82 -1.53 -7.64
CA PRO A 386 -6.98 -2.41 -6.85
C PRO A 386 -7.36 -3.89 -7.00
N LEU A 387 -6.34 -4.74 -7.16
CA LEU A 387 -6.33 -6.08 -6.56
C LEU A 387 -5.38 -6.06 -5.35
N VAL A 388 -5.94 -6.28 -4.16
CA VAL A 388 -5.20 -6.21 -2.89
C VAL A 388 -5.27 -7.51 -2.10
N CYS A 389 -4.11 -7.99 -1.65
CA CYS A 389 -4.00 -9.14 -0.75
C CYS A 389 -3.61 -8.66 0.66
N GLN A 390 -3.97 -9.43 1.69
CA GLN A 390 -3.54 -9.17 3.06
C GLN A 390 -2.29 -9.99 3.38
N ASP A 391 -1.19 -9.29 3.65
CA ASP A 391 0.09 -9.84 4.12
C ASP A 391 0.17 -9.57 5.65
N GLU A 392 0.03 -10.61 6.45
CA GLU A 392 -0.22 -10.54 7.91
C GLU A 392 -1.36 -9.59 8.31
N ASN A 393 -1.07 -8.32 8.58
CA ASN A 393 -2.02 -7.25 8.93
C ASN A 393 -1.96 -6.05 7.95
N VAL A 394 -1.13 -6.12 6.91
CA VAL A 394 -0.86 -5.05 5.94
C VAL A 394 -1.52 -5.40 4.60
N TRP A 395 -2.28 -4.47 4.04
CA TRP A 395 -2.87 -4.64 2.71
C TRP A 395 -1.92 -4.13 1.62
N ARG A 396 -1.64 -4.99 0.63
CA ARG A 396 -0.69 -4.73 -0.47
C ARG A 396 -1.36 -4.81 -1.83
N LEU A 397 -1.07 -3.84 -2.69
CA LEU A 397 -1.55 -3.74 -4.07
C LEU A 397 -0.74 -4.68 -4.99
N VAL A 398 -1.10 -5.96 -5.04
CA VAL A 398 -0.38 -6.93 -5.87
C VAL A 398 -0.68 -6.75 -7.37
N GLY A 399 -1.87 -6.23 -7.69
CA GLY A 399 -2.35 -6.12 -9.07
C GLY A 399 -3.16 -4.85 -9.32
N VAL A 400 -3.19 -4.44 -10.59
CA VAL A 400 -4.05 -3.37 -11.13
C VAL A 400 -4.98 -4.00 -12.17
N VAL A 401 -6.30 -3.76 -12.09
CA VAL A 401 -7.28 -4.29 -13.05
C VAL A 401 -6.93 -3.84 -14.46
N SER A 402 -6.68 -4.78 -15.38
CA SER A 402 -6.17 -4.48 -16.73
C SER A 402 -7.12 -4.93 -17.83
N TRP A 403 -7.43 -6.24 -17.93
CA TRP A 403 -8.30 -6.78 -18.98
C TRP A 403 -8.93 -8.12 -18.59
N GLY A 404 -9.82 -8.66 -19.44
CA GLY A 404 -10.42 -9.99 -19.31
C GLY A 404 -11.30 -10.30 -20.53
N SER A 405 -11.55 -11.59 -20.77
CA SER A 405 -12.51 -12.03 -21.80
C SER A 405 -13.92 -12.09 -21.22
N GLY A 406 -14.76 -11.11 -21.59
CA GLY A 406 -16.07 -10.93 -20.97
C GLY A 406 -15.97 -10.34 -19.57
N CYS A 407 -16.90 -10.73 -18.68
CA CYS A 407 -16.80 -10.49 -17.25
C CYS A 407 -17.38 -11.70 -16.51
N ALA A 408 -16.61 -12.30 -15.61
CA ALA A 408 -17.06 -13.44 -14.78
C ALA A 408 -17.50 -14.69 -15.56
N GLU A 409 -16.93 -14.91 -16.75
CA GLU A 409 -17.17 -16.10 -17.57
C GLU A 409 -16.31 -17.30 -17.11
N PRO A 410 -16.79 -18.56 -17.23
CA PRO A 410 -16.01 -19.73 -16.87
C PRO A 410 -14.70 -19.82 -17.67
N ASN A 411 -13.59 -20.13 -16.99
CA ASN A 411 -12.21 -20.14 -17.53
C ASN A 411 -11.68 -18.81 -18.10
N HIS A 412 -12.41 -17.70 -17.96
CA HIS A 412 -11.93 -16.35 -18.31
C HIS A 412 -11.86 -15.45 -17.06
N PRO A 413 -10.91 -15.71 -16.14
CA PRO A 413 -10.71 -14.85 -14.97
C PRO A 413 -10.10 -13.51 -15.39
N GLY A 414 -10.37 -12.44 -14.63
CA GLY A 414 -9.72 -11.15 -14.80
C GLY A 414 -8.19 -11.24 -14.78
N VAL A 415 -7.57 -10.42 -15.62
CA VAL A 415 -6.12 -10.29 -15.78
C VAL A 415 -5.67 -8.91 -15.27
N TYR A 416 -4.62 -8.92 -14.46
CA TYR A 416 -4.15 -7.77 -13.71
C TYR A 416 -2.67 -7.55 -13.98
N THR A 417 -2.24 -6.29 -14.06
CA THR A 417 -0.81 -5.95 -14.15
C THR A 417 -0.12 -6.27 -12.83
N LYS A 418 0.89 -7.16 -12.84
CA LYS A 418 1.59 -7.62 -11.64
C LYS A 418 2.51 -6.52 -11.11
N VAL A 419 2.12 -5.86 -10.01
CA VAL A 419 2.75 -4.61 -9.53
C VAL A 419 4.21 -4.79 -9.11
N ALA A 420 4.59 -6.00 -8.64
CA ALA A 420 5.98 -6.32 -8.28
C ALA A 420 6.97 -6.04 -9.43
N GLU A 421 6.58 -6.36 -10.66
CA GLU A 421 7.40 -6.20 -11.88
C GLU A 421 7.59 -4.72 -12.29
N PHE A 422 6.85 -3.79 -11.66
CA PHE A 422 6.90 -2.35 -11.95
C PHE A 422 7.39 -1.51 -10.77
N LEU A 423 7.82 -2.13 -9.65
CA LEU A 423 8.25 -1.40 -8.46
C LEU A 423 9.36 -0.38 -8.74
N GLY A 424 10.39 -0.75 -9.50
CA GLY A 424 11.44 0.18 -9.92
C GLY A 424 10.88 1.41 -10.65
N TRP A 425 10.04 1.19 -11.67
CA TRP A 425 9.38 2.25 -12.42
C TRP A 425 8.48 3.13 -11.53
N ILE A 426 7.74 2.55 -10.57
CA ILE A 426 6.93 3.31 -9.61
C ILE A 426 7.83 4.21 -8.75
N TYR A 427 8.89 3.66 -8.16
CA TYR A 427 9.79 4.39 -7.27
C TYR A 427 10.55 5.51 -8.01
N ASP A 428 11.09 5.23 -9.21
CA ASP A 428 11.75 6.24 -10.05
C ASP A 428 10.81 7.41 -10.36
N MET A 429 9.56 7.12 -10.78
CA MET A 429 8.61 8.16 -11.21
C MET A 429 8.11 9.03 -10.06
N ILE A 430 8.04 8.52 -8.83
CA ILE A 430 7.71 9.35 -7.65
C ILE A 430 8.90 10.16 -7.14
N GLU A 431 10.15 9.71 -7.34
CA GLU A 431 11.37 10.40 -6.89
C GLU A 431 11.90 11.48 -7.83
N VAL A 432 11.73 11.32 -9.15
CA VAL A 432 12.31 12.24 -10.15
C VAL A 432 11.86 13.70 -9.98
N ASN A 433 10.75 13.98 -9.28
CA ASN A 433 10.35 15.34 -8.91
C ASN A 433 11.28 16.03 -7.88
N CYS A 434 12.15 15.30 -7.19
CA CYS A 434 13.24 15.89 -6.39
C CYS A 434 14.45 16.23 -7.29
N LEU A 435 14.73 15.36 -8.27
CA LEU A 435 15.81 15.55 -9.24
C LEU A 435 15.50 16.61 -10.32
N SER A 436 14.23 16.94 -10.58
CA SER A 436 13.87 18.10 -11.41
C SER A 436 14.33 19.39 -10.75
N CYS A 437 14.06 19.57 -9.44
CA CYS A 437 14.56 20.72 -8.67
C CYS A 437 16.09 20.79 -8.68
N ALA A 438 16.78 19.64 -8.56
CA ALA A 438 18.24 19.56 -8.65
C ALA A 438 18.78 19.95 -10.04
N HIS A 439 18.13 19.55 -11.14
CA HIS A 439 18.53 19.93 -12.50
C HIS A 439 18.24 21.39 -12.84
N GLU A 440 17.09 21.92 -12.42
CA GLU A 440 16.72 23.33 -12.59
C GLU A 440 17.71 24.24 -11.84
N CYS A 441 18.01 23.89 -10.58
CA CYS A 441 18.95 24.60 -9.72
C CYS A 441 20.39 24.53 -10.29
N ARG A 442 20.86 23.35 -10.73
CA ARG A 442 22.16 23.22 -11.41
C ARG A 442 22.26 24.09 -12.67
N ARG A 443 21.17 24.23 -13.43
CA ARG A 443 21.14 25.09 -14.63
C ARG A 443 21.20 26.58 -14.33
N HIS A 444 20.59 27.03 -13.22
CA HIS A 444 20.60 28.45 -12.84
C HIS A 444 21.84 28.88 -12.03
N PHE A 445 22.34 28.05 -11.12
CA PHE A 445 23.35 28.46 -10.13
C PHE A 445 24.77 27.92 -10.37
N ARG A 446 24.98 27.03 -11.34
CA ARG A 446 26.30 26.49 -11.73
C ARG A 446 27.15 25.95 -10.54
N CYS A 447 26.52 25.25 -9.61
CA CYS A 447 27.21 24.69 -8.44
C CYS A 447 28.12 23.50 -8.84
N GLU A 448 29.44 23.62 -8.62
CA GLU A 448 30.44 22.62 -9.06
C GLU A 448 30.80 21.54 -8.02
N ARG A 449 29.99 21.35 -6.96
CA ARG A 449 30.19 20.26 -5.97
C ARG A 449 29.05 19.26 -5.91
N THR A 450 29.41 18.00 -5.62
CA THR A 450 28.59 16.80 -5.79
C THR A 450 27.72 16.42 -4.59
N GLU A 451 27.82 17.13 -3.46
CA GLU A 451 27.05 16.84 -2.25
C GLU A 451 25.94 17.88 -2.02
N MET A 452 24.74 17.58 -2.53
CA MET A 452 23.52 18.31 -2.17
C MET A 452 22.96 17.78 -0.85
N THR A 453 23.24 18.46 0.26
CA THR A 453 22.57 18.22 1.54
C THR A 453 21.20 18.93 1.58
N GLU A 454 20.30 18.48 2.46
CA GLU A 454 18.89 18.91 2.50
C GLU A 454 18.70 20.45 2.63
N ALA A 455 19.69 21.15 3.18
CA ALA A 455 19.70 22.60 3.32
C ALA A 455 19.52 23.36 1.99
N VAL A 456 20.04 22.82 0.87
CA VAL A 456 20.00 23.48 -0.45
C VAL A 456 18.57 23.61 -0.97
N CYS A 457 17.71 22.62 -0.73
CA CYS A 457 16.32 22.64 -1.16
C CYS A 457 15.47 23.70 -0.43
N SER A 458 15.85 24.07 0.80
CA SER A 458 15.15 25.11 1.56
C SER A 458 15.41 26.51 1.01
N ALA A 459 16.60 26.77 0.46
CA ALA A 459 16.97 28.08 -0.11
C ALA A 459 16.15 28.41 -1.37
N CYS A 460 15.97 27.45 -2.28
CA CYS A 460 15.19 27.64 -3.51
C CYS A 460 13.71 27.99 -3.26
N ARG A 461 13.19 27.69 -2.06
CA ARG A 461 11.79 27.93 -1.68
C ARG A 461 11.52 29.37 -1.23
N ALA A 462 12.56 30.16 -0.99
CA ALA A 462 12.45 31.54 -0.52
C ALA A 462 12.35 32.59 -1.66
N THR A 463 12.51 32.17 -2.93
CA THR A 463 12.64 33.08 -4.08
C THR A 463 11.39 33.16 -4.98
N GLU A 464 10.28 32.51 -4.62
CA GLU A 464 9.02 32.57 -5.39
C GLU A 464 8.09 33.74 -4.99
N GLU A 465 8.40 34.49 -3.92
CA GLU A 465 7.59 35.65 -3.47
C GLU A 465 8.07 36.99 -4.08
N GLY A 466 7.63 37.27 -5.31
CA GLY A 466 7.46 38.64 -5.82
C GLY A 466 8.61 39.25 -6.65
N PRO A 467 8.32 40.16 -7.60
CA PRO A 467 9.32 40.78 -8.47
C PRO A 467 9.93 42.06 -7.85
N GLY A 468 11.23 42.04 -7.55
CA GLY A 468 11.93 43.20 -6.96
C GLY A 468 13.46 43.10 -6.92
N SER A 469 14.12 43.25 -8.07
CA SER A 469 15.59 43.25 -8.21
C SER A 469 16.22 44.64 -7.96
N PRO A 470 17.56 44.76 -7.76
CA PRO A 470 18.44 43.92 -6.93
C PRO A 470 19.44 44.75 -6.08
N LYS A 471 19.99 44.15 -5.01
CA LYS A 471 21.37 44.42 -4.48
C LYS A 471 21.66 43.54 -3.26
N GLY A 472 22.90 43.04 -3.16
CA GLY A 472 23.36 42.20 -2.04
C GLY A 472 24.33 41.13 -2.52
N SER A 473 25.61 41.48 -2.59
CA SER A 473 26.68 40.48 -2.75
C SER A 473 26.96 39.81 -1.41
N ASP A 474 26.97 38.48 -1.38
CA ASP A 474 28.02 37.65 -0.75
C ASP A 474 27.69 36.15 -0.88
N GLY A 475 28.73 35.31 -0.93
CA GLY A 475 28.60 33.87 -0.63
C GLY A 475 28.34 32.89 -1.78
N CYS A 476 29.30 32.71 -2.69
CA CYS A 476 29.48 31.45 -3.42
C CYS A 476 30.92 30.95 -3.24
N PHE A 477 31.07 29.67 -2.82
CA PHE A 477 32.31 28.92 -2.68
C PHE A 477 32.03 27.42 -2.84
#